data_AF-A0A2G5TDU1-F1
#
_entry.id   AF-A0A2G5TDU1-F1
#
_cell.length_a   1.000
_cell.length_b   1.000
_cell.length_c   1.000
_cell.angle_alpha   90.00
_cell.angle_beta   90.00
_cell.angle_gamma   90.00
#
_symmetry.space_group_name_H-M   'P 1'
#
loop_
_entity.id
_entity.type
_entity.pdbx_description
1 polymer ?
#
loop_
_entity_poly.entity_id
_entity_poly.type
_entity_poly.pdbx_seq_one_letter_code
_entity_poly.pdbx_strand_id
1 'polypeptide(L)'
;MDNPNLKRLGFESLKTILPENNTFAIEIKSNHPDFCITTNELQVLAVHNVDFIMAQLKLCDDLNRKDGEKVCHFGDLSTMDSDCQHIIGDVVINDENEKFVEKLKNVSFIYGSLTIKDTEELENLDFLSNFRQVANLKIENEVYGEWPNIVPQFDQTPMIRIISNEKLQKVWLHNMRSICPSGFKKTNDKCLKLHTKSLKHLEAEQECSQFGGTLATIKNAVDNRAIYNLAASAGVNSIWIGLFCYANGNSTLCIHDDDSGPMIFTNFKFGNPNLQGNNGCVFMWTSGQRPGEWVTSSCGVVGMPFVCEAPLTLSDSTCKHNYNGYCYLPSHELNLSENGTYNSTYSEASAICASYNATLASIHSKPEVDYIHALFKNSGAPGLILGALPADGFYWNDGSNWDYNNVNPLDKSNTSCLLMDLATEPNYGLWSKTDCHSRNQFLCKRRISQEKVPEKANEVWTMRVDLPVYIYDEHDNLIGMAGFDISPFEFLAPGNVVKVVHDSKDDAANGHHGFNATILPF
;
A
#
# COMPACT_ATOMS: atom_id res chain seq x y z
N MET A 1 10.84 12.85 -29.67
CA MET A 1 10.28 13.28 -30.96
C MET A 1 9.03 14.07 -30.65
N ASP A 2 8.65 15.02 -31.50
CA ASP A 2 7.49 15.86 -31.21
C ASP A 2 6.20 15.14 -31.58
N ASN A 3 5.21 15.19 -30.69
CA ASN A 3 3.90 14.55 -30.82
C ASN A 3 2.79 15.61 -30.89
N PRO A 4 2.79 16.52 -31.89
CA PRO A 4 1.94 17.71 -31.91
C PRO A 4 0.43 17.41 -31.98
N ASN A 5 0.03 16.15 -32.18
CA ASN A 5 -1.38 15.72 -32.20
C ASN A 5 -1.86 15.08 -30.87
N LEU A 6 -0.96 14.79 -29.93
CA LEU A 6 -1.31 14.10 -28.68
C LEU A 6 -1.90 15.11 -27.68
N LYS A 7 -3.20 14.99 -27.37
CA LYS A 7 -3.93 15.85 -26.41
C LYS A 7 -4.27 15.18 -25.07
N ARG A 8 -4.19 13.85 -25.00
CA ARG A 8 -4.50 13.01 -23.83
C ARG A 8 -3.59 11.77 -23.90
N LEU A 9 -3.33 11.11 -22.77
CA LEU A 9 -2.70 9.78 -22.78
C LEU A 9 -3.68 8.70 -23.26
N GLY A 10 -4.98 8.88 -22.98
CA GLY A 10 -6.01 7.89 -23.33
C GLY A 10 -5.99 6.68 -22.38
N PHE A 11 -5.44 6.86 -21.18
CA PHE A 11 -5.29 5.81 -20.16
C PHE A 11 -6.60 5.61 -19.37
N GLU A 12 -7.74 5.99 -19.94
CA GLU A 12 -9.09 5.88 -19.35
C GLU A 12 -9.58 4.45 -19.10
N SER A 13 -8.79 3.45 -19.50
CA SER A 13 -8.98 2.00 -19.24
C SER A 13 -7.72 1.34 -18.67
N LEU A 14 -6.65 2.11 -18.41
CA LEU A 14 -5.45 1.64 -17.74
C LEU A 14 -5.75 1.60 -16.24
N LYS A 15 -5.42 0.47 -15.60
CA LYS A 15 -5.78 0.21 -14.19
C LYS A 15 -4.56 0.08 -13.29
N THR A 16 -3.49 -0.45 -13.86
CA THR A 16 -2.22 -0.75 -13.19
C THR A 16 -1.05 -0.47 -14.13
N ILE A 17 0.15 -0.27 -13.57
CA ILE A 17 1.40 -0.12 -14.29
C ILE A 17 2.42 -1.07 -13.67
N LEU A 18 3.05 -1.89 -14.52
CA LEU A 18 4.06 -2.87 -14.13
C LEU A 18 5.40 -2.48 -14.77
N PRO A 19 6.26 -1.71 -14.09
CA PRO A 19 7.57 -1.34 -14.60
C PRO A 19 8.58 -2.48 -14.49
N GLU A 20 9.50 -2.58 -15.44
CA GLU A 20 10.64 -3.53 -15.37
C GLU A 20 11.70 -3.12 -14.32
N ASN A 21 11.57 -1.94 -13.70
CA ASN A 21 12.54 -1.34 -12.77
C ASN A 21 11.84 -0.64 -11.59
N ASN A 22 12.62 -0.32 -10.55
CA ASN A 22 12.21 0.30 -9.28
C ASN A 22 11.45 1.66 -9.38
N THR A 23 11.51 2.31 -10.54
CA THR A 23 11.06 3.68 -10.79
C THR A 23 10.39 3.72 -12.17
N PHE A 24 9.11 4.10 -12.26
CA PHE A 24 8.43 4.26 -13.55
C PHE A 24 8.48 5.72 -14.00
N ALA A 25 9.63 6.14 -14.49
CA ALA A 25 9.77 7.50 -14.98
C ALA A 25 9.07 7.71 -16.34
N ILE A 26 8.15 8.69 -16.43
CA ILE A 26 7.60 9.16 -17.71
C ILE A 26 8.18 10.54 -18.03
N GLU A 27 8.82 10.65 -19.18
CA GLU A 27 9.18 11.93 -19.78
C GLU A 27 8.06 12.39 -20.74
N ILE A 28 7.31 13.43 -20.37
CA ILE A 28 6.18 13.95 -21.17
C ILE A 28 6.58 15.31 -21.77
N LYS A 29 7.13 15.28 -23.00
CA LYS A 29 7.60 16.47 -23.73
C LYS A 29 7.08 16.56 -25.15
N SER A 30 7.07 17.78 -25.70
CA SER A 30 6.70 18.10 -27.10
C SER A 30 5.32 17.61 -27.58
N ASN A 31 4.29 17.63 -26.71
CA ASN A 31 2.92 17.26 -27.07
C ASN A 31 2.10 18.47 -27.58
N HIS A 32 0.83 18.28 -27.92
CA HIS A 32 -0.07 19.40 -28.28
C HIS A 32 -0.22 20.40 -27.10
N PRO A 33 -0.35 21.72 -27.31
CA PRO A 33 -0.51 22.69 -26.22
C PRO A 33 -1.67 22.40 -25.24
N ASP A 34 -2.80 21.93 -25.75
CA ASP A 34 -3.96 21.43 -24.99
C ASP A 34 -3.73 20.10 -24.24
N PHE A 35 -2.53 19.51 -24.27
CA PHE A 35 -2.27 18.23 -23.58
C PHE A 35 -2.49 18.37 -22.07
N CYS A 36 -3.27 17.43 -21.52
CA CYS A 36 -3.55 17.35 -20.10
C CYS A 36 -3.72 15.88 -19.64
N ILE A 37 -3.60 15.68 -18.33
CA ILE A 37 -3.80 14.42 -17.60
C ILE A 37 -5.14 14.52 -16.86
N THR A 38 -6.03 13.54 -17.01
CA THR A 38 -7.35 13.55 -16.33
C THR A 38 -7.24 13.20 -14.83
N THR A 39 -8.31 13.41 -14.06
CA THR A 39 -8.35 12.95 -12.65
C THR A 39 -8.37 11.43 -12.50
N ASN A 40 -8.87 10.69 -13.50
CA ASN A 40 -8.70 9.23 -13.61
C ASN A 40 -7.40 8.85 -14.33
N GLU A 41 -6.55 9.83 -14.61
CA GLU A 41 -5.11 9.67 -14.76
C GLU A 41 -4.41 10.28 -13.52
N LEU A 42 -5.13 10.33 -12.35
CA LEU A 42 -4.59 10.65 -11.02
C LEU A 42 -5.02 9.76 -9.79
N GLN A 43 -5.86 8.70 -9.92
CA GLN A 43 -5.85 7.39 -9.11
C GLN A 43 -4.96 4.45 -10.48
N VAL A 44 -3.78 4.00 -11.05
CA VAL A 44 -2.62 4.46 -11.87
C VAL A 44 -1.46 5.39 -11.36
N LEU A 45 -0.91 6.29 -12.20
CA LEU A 45 0.23 7.24 -12.05
C LEU A 45 0.68 7.77 -10.65
N ALA A 46 0.09 8.87 -10.14
CA ALA A 46 0.40 9.50 -8.83
C ALA A 46 0.10 8.62 -7.61
N VAL A 47 -0.27 7.36 -7.87
CA VAL A 47 -0.14 6.28 -6.93
C VAL A 47 0.32 5.01 -7.68
N HIS A 48 1.43 5.06 -8.43
CA HIS A 48 2.18 3.88 -8.93
C HIS A 48 3.70 4.14 -9.08
N ASN A 49 4.26 5.04 -8.26
CA ASN A 49 5.67 5.46 -8.31
C ASN A 49 6.08 6.04 -9.67
N VAL A 50 5.24 6.96 -10.16
CA VAL A 50 5.45 7.57 -11.49
C VAL A 50 6.17 8.90 -11.38
N ASP A 51 7.47 8.86 -11.62
CA ASP A 51 8.34 10.03 -11.64
C ASP A 51 8.15 10.81 -12.96
N PHE A 52 7.78 12.09 -12.89
CA PHE A 52 7.65 12.91 -14.10
C PHE A 52 8.95 13.65 -14.40
N ILE A 53 9.63 13.25 -15.49
CA ILE A 53 10.84 13.91 -15.95
C ILE A 53 10.48 15.11 -16.84
N MET A 54 10.83 16.31 -16.39
CA MET A 54 10.86 17.57 -17.16
C MET A 54 9.55 17.86 -17.95
N ALA A 55 8.40 17.72 -17.29
CA ALA A 55 7.08 17.83 -17.92
C ALA A 55 6.26 18.99 -17.34
N GLN A 56 5.89 19.96 -18.20
CA GLN A 56 4.85 20.96 -17.87
C GLN A 56 3.46 20.34 -17.98
N LEU A 57 3.03 19.68 -16.89
CA LEU A 57 1.77 18.95 -16.85
C LEU A 57 0.60 19.84 -16.43
N LYS A 58 -0.54 19.58 -17.05
CA LYS A 58 -1.82 20.24 -16.75
C LYS A 58 -2.82 19.16 -16.37
N LEU A 59 -3.62 19.41 -15.34
CA LEU A 59 -4.80 18.58 -15.08
C LEU A 59 -5.89 18.94 -16.10
N CYS A 60 -6.66 17.96 -16.57
CA CYS A 60 -7.80 18.22 -17.43
C CYS A 60 -9.01 18.72 -16.63
N ASP A 61 -9.78 19.63 -17.23
CA ASP A 61 -11.01 20.22 -16.68
C ASP A 61 -12.23 19.27 -16.82
N ASP A 62 -12.02 17.98 -16.53
CA ASP A 62 -13.04 16.93 -16.67
C ASP A 62 -13.81 16.73 -15.36
N LEU A 63 -14.88 17.49 -15.16
CA LEU A 63 -15.71 17.39 -13.94
C LEU A 63 -16.56 16.10 -13.86
N ASN A 64 -16.68 15.35 -14.97
CA ASN A 64 -17.48 14.13 -15.08
C ASN A 64 -16.57 12.90 -15.24
N ARG A 65 -16.52 12.02 -14.23
CA ARG A 65 -15.78 10.74 -14.28
C ARG A 65 -16.65 9.59 -14.76
N LYS A 66 -16.01 8.49 -15.20
CA LYS A 66 -16.67 7.29 -15.74
C LYS A 66 -17.21 6.33 -14.67
N ASP A 67 -16.66 6.39 -13.46
CA ASP A 67 -17.15 5.68 -12.28
C ASP A 67 -18.41 6.34 -11.67
N GLY A 68 -18.70 7.59 -12.04
CA GLY A 68 -19.80 8.39 -11.50
C GLY A 68 -19.42 9.19 -10.25
N GLU A 69 -18.15 9.20 -9.84
CA GLU A 69 -17.67 10.06 -8.75
C GLU A 69 -17.60 11.52 -9.23
N LYS A 70 -18.14 12.43 -8.44
CA LYS A 70 -18.22 13.87 -8.74
C LYS A 70 -16.90 14.55 -8.44
N VAL A 71 -16.36 15.22 -9.45
CA VAL A 71 -15.21 16.12 -9.33
C VAL A 71 -15.72 17.55 -9.23
N CYS A 72 -15.14 18.32 -8.32
CA CYS A 72 -15.44 19.74 -8.12
C CYS A 72 -14.15 20.56 -8.21
N HIS A 73 -14.21 21.79 -8.70
CA HIS A 73 -13.14 22.76 -8.47
C HIS A 73 -13.26 23.32 -7.06
N PHE A 74 -12.14 23.52 -6.38
CA PHE A 74 -12.10 24.35 -5.20
C PHE A 74 -12.20 25.83 -5.58
N GLY A 75 -13.05 26.57 -4.85
CA GLY A 75 -13.06 28.02 -4.84
C GLY A 75 -13.00 28.48 -3.40
N ASP A 76 -14.09 28.23 -2.66
CA ASP A 76 -14.16 28.32 -1.21
C ASP A 76 -15.18 27.32 -0.64
N LEU A 77 -15.00 26.89 0.60
CA LEU A 77 -15.92 25.98 1.30
C LEU A 77 -17.34 26.55 1.42
N SER A 78 -17.54 27.85 1.58
CA SER A 78 -18.89 28.43 1.63
C SER A 78 -19.68 28.17 0.33
N THR A 79 -19.00 28.15 -0.83
CA THR A 79 -19.60 27.96 -2.15
C THR A 79 -19.58 26.52 -2.68
N MET A 80 -18.65 25.68 -2.21
CA MET A 80 -18.49 24.30 -2.71
C MET A 80 -19.75 23.43 -2.47
N ASP A 81 -20.04 22.48 -3.37
CA ASP A 81 -21.06 21.46 -3.13
C ASP A 81 -20.59 20.42 -2.07
N SER A 82 -21.51 19.71 -1.44
CA SER A 82 -21.22 18.73 -0.37
C SER A 82 -21.15 17.27 -0.83
N ASP A 83 -21.47 16.98 -2.09
CA ASP A 83 -21.48 15.66 -2.73
C ASP A 83 -20.22 15.38 -3.55
N CYS A 84 -19.21 16.27 -3.52
CA CYS A 84 -17.92 16.10 -4.18
C CYS A 84 -17.11 14.94 -3.57
N GLN A 85 -16.69 13.95 -4.37
CA GLN A 85 -15.72 12.92 -3.95
C GLN A 85 -14.27 13.32 -4.24
N HIS A 86 -14.05 14.17 -5.25
CA HIS A 86 -12.73 14.73 -5.57
C HIS A 86 -12.77 16.25 -5.69
N ILE A 87 -11.65 16.87 -5.36
CA ILE A 87 -11.42 18.30 -5.55
C ILE A 87 -10.23 18.50 -6.49
N ILE A 88 -10.37 19.42 -7.45
CA ILE A 88 -9.26 20.03 -8.20
C ILE A 88 -8.94 21.39 -7.56
N GLY A 89 -7.68 21.65 -7.27
CA GLY A 89 -7.21 22.92 -6.70
C GLY A 89 -6.71 22.80 -5.25
N ASP A 90 -6.21 23.92 -4.72
CA ASP A 90 -5.68 24.03 -3.37
C ASP A 90 -6.81 24.32 -2.37
N VAL A 91 -7.15 23.34 -1.54
CA VAL A 91 -8.15 23.47 -0.48
C VAL A 91 -7.55 24.29 0.66
N VAL A 92 -8.21 25.39 1.04
CA VAL A 92 -7.84 26.22 2.19
C VAL A 92 -9.01 26.26 3.18
N ILE A 93 -8.69 25.98 4.45
CA ILE A 93 -9.62 26.05 5.59
C ILE A 93 -9.09 27.10 6.57
N ASN A 94 -9.93 28.04 6.99
CA ASN A 94 -9.60 29.14 7.90
C ASN A 94 -10.81 29.68 8.68
N ASP A 95 -10.58 30.61 9.60
CA ASP A 95 -11.58 31.43 10.30
C ASP A 95 -12.82 31.81 9.47
N GLU A 96 -12.62 32.31 8.24
CA GLU A 96 -13.72 32.74 7.38
C GLU A 96 -14.64 31.58 6.96
N ASN A 97 -14.14 30.35 6.85
CA ASN A 97 -14.84 29.24 6.20
C ASN A 97 -14.94 27.92 7.01
N GLU A 98 -14.29 27.81 8.17
CA GLU A 98 -14.20 26.58 8.98
C GLU A 98 -15.56 25.99 9.40
N LYS A 99 -16.56 26.84 9.61
CA LYS A 99 -17.97 26.46 9.81
C LYS A 99 -18.61 25.63 8.68
N PHE A 100 -17.94 25.47 7.55
CA PHE A 100 -18.40 24.70 6.38
C PHE A 100 -17.63 23.37 6.16
N VAL A 101 -16.71 22.98 7.05
CA VAL A 101 -15.85 21.79 6.87
C VAL A 101 -16.60 20.47 6.64
N GLU A 102 -17.83 20.32 7.13
CA GLU A 102 -18.68 19.14 6.87
C GLU A 102 -18.96 18.90 5.38
N LYS A 103 -18.75 19.88 4.49
CA LYS A 103 -18.81 19.67 3.04
C LYS A 103 -17.66 18.81 2.49
N LEU A 104 -16.52 18.77 3.18
CA LEU A 104 -15.38 17.90 2.83
C LEU A 104 -15.61 16.43 3.20
N LYS A 105 -16.72 16.10 3.89
CA LYS A 105 -17.01 14.76 4.43
C LYS A 105 -17.02 13.63 3.40
N ASN A 106 -17.40 13.94 2.16
CA ASN A 106 -17.43 12.96 1.06
C ASN A 106 -16.11 12.93 0.26
N VAL A 107 -15.21 13.89 0.48
CA VAL A 107 -13.97 14.05 -0.30
C VAL A 107 -12.97 12.96 0.08
N SER A 108 -12.64 12.13 -0.89
CA SER A 108 -11.60 11.10 -0.78
C SER A 108 -10.24 11.57 -1.34
N PHE A 109 -10.24 12.49 -2.31
CA PHE A 109 -9.05 12.90 -3.06
C PHE A 109 -8.99 14.43 -3.29
N ILE A 110 -7.79 15.02 -3.13
CA ILE A 110 -7.49 16.40 -3.54
C ILE A 110 -6.36 16.40 -4.58
N TYR A 111 -6.57 17.10 -5.69
CA TYR A 111 -5.61 17.29 -6.77
C TYR A 111 -5.06 18.74 -6.71
N GLY A 112 -4.06 18.94 -5.85
CA GLY A 112 -3.57 20.25 -5.41
C GLY A 112 -2.89 20.14 -4.05
N SER A 113 -3.33 20.93 -3.07
CA SER A 113 -2.87 20.89 -1.67
C SER A 113 -4.03 21.05 -0.68
N LEU A 114 -3.79 20.76 0.60
CA LEU A 114 -4.73 20.99 1.71
C LEU A 114 -4.05 21.83 2.79
N THR A 115 -4.51 23.06 2.99
CA THR A 115 -4.02 23.96 4.04
C THR A 115 -5.13 24.24 5.06
N ILE A 116 -4.85 24.02 6.34
CA ILE A 116 -5.73 24.36 7.47
C ILE A 116 -4.97 25.39 8.29
N LYS A 117 -5.37 26.67 8.17
CA LYS A 117 -4.62 27.78 8.74
C LYS A 117 -5.53 28.74 9.51
N ASP A 118 -5.02 29.31 10.58
CA ASP A 118 -5.64 30.46 11.26
C ASP A 118 -7.11 30.20 11.72
N THR A 119 -7.50 28.94 11.99
CA THR A 119 -8.89 28.62 12.42
C THR A 119 -9.13 28.96 13.89
N GLU A 120 -10.26 29.61 14.19
CA GLU A 120 -10.65 30.00 15.54
C GLU A 120 -11.49 28.94 16.25
N GLU A 121 -12.39 28.20 15.59
CA GLU A 121 -13.36 27.28 16.23
C GLU A 121 -13.01 25.77 16.08
N LEU A 122 -12.18 25.39 15.11
CA LEU A 122 -11.99 24.01 14.67
C LEU A 122 -11.20 23.14 15.66
N GLU A 123 -11.89 22.32 16.46
CA GLU A 123 -11.24 21.45 17.47
C GLU A 123 -10.52 20.21 16.90
N ASN A 124 -10.97 19.68 15.75
CA ASN A 124 -10.50 18.40 15.21
C ASN A 124 -10.73 18.26 13.69
N LEU A 125 -10.11 17.25 13.08
CA LEU A 125 -10.26 16.92 11.65
C LEU A 125 -11.15 15.70 11.35
N ASP A 126 -12.02 15.26 12.26
CA ASP A 126 -12.82 14.03 12.08
C ASP A 126 -13.83 14.15 10.92
N PHE A 127 -14.12 15.36 10.44
CA PHE A 127 -14.87 15.62 9.20
C PHE A 127 -14.16 15.09 7.94
N LEU A 128 -12.84 14.89 7.95
CA LEU A 128 -12.07 14.26 6.86
C LEU A 128 -12.10 12.72 6.96
N SER A 129 -13.18 12.12 7.47
CA SER A 129 -13.26 10.67 7.71
C SER A 129 -12.95 9.84 6.46
N ASN A 130 -13.49 10.24 5.30
CA ASN A 130 -13.32 9.55 4.02
C ASN A 130 -11.98 9.82 3.31
N PHE A 131 -11.21 10.82 3.76
CA PHE A 131 -10.05 11.36 3.06
C PHE A 131 -8.89 10.36 2.96
N ARG A 132 -8.33 10.20 1.75
CA ARG A 132 -7.37 9.13 1.41
C ARG A 132 -6.05 9.64 0.86
N GLN A 133 -6.06 10.74 0.09
CA GLN A 133 -4.86 11.20 -0.62
C GLN A 133 -4.91 12.68 -1.05
N VAL A 134 -3.73 13.29 -1.09
CA VAL A 134 -3.43 14.49 -1.91
C VAL A 134 -2.42 14.11 -3.00
N ALA A 135 -2.61 14.62 -4.22
CA ALA A 135 -1.61 14.56 -5.29
C ALA A 135 -1.48 15.93 -5.95
N ASN A 136 -0.26 16.38 -6.24
CA ASN A 136 0.01 17.68 -6.86
C ASN A 136 0.78 17.52 -8.18
N LEU A 137 0.49 18.36 -9.17
CA LEU A 137 1.18 18.43 -10.47
C LEU A 137 2.02 19.71 -10.64
N LYS A 138 2.03 20.61 -9.65
CA LYS A 138 2.87 21.82 -9.67
C LYS A 138 4.34 21.43 -9.54
N ILE A 139 5.04 21.45 -10.67
CA ILE A 139 6.51 21.56 -10.73
C ILE A 139 6.76 23.01 -11.15
N GLU A 140 7.19 23.87 -10.23
CA GLU A 140 7.56 25.24 -10.59
C GLU A 140 8.79 25.26 -11.52
N ASN A 141 8.86 26.27 -12.39
CA ASN A 141 9.82 26.28 -13.49
C ASN A 141 11.25 26.56 -13.00
N GLU A 142 12.22 25.99 -13.70
CA GLU A 142 13.65 26.27 -13.51
C GLU A 142 13.92 27.78 -13.49
N VAL A 143 14.51 28.28 -12.41
CA VAL A 143 15.13 29.61 -12.41
C VAL A 143 16.37 29.53 -13.32
N TYR A 144 16.27 30.14 -14.50
CA TYR A 144 17.35 30.21 -15.49
C TYR A 144 18.54 31.04 -14.98
N GLY A 145 19.38 30.43 -14.14
CA GLY A 145 20.72 30.91 -13.80
C GLY A 145 21.73 30.57 -14.90
N GLU A 146 22.72 31.44 -15.11
CA GLU A 146 23.84 31.13 -15.99
C GLU A 146 24.70 29.99 -15.43
N TRP A 147 25.20 29.12 -16.31
CA TRP A 147 26.13 28.06 -15.94
C TRP A 147 27.39 28.63 -15.27
N PRO A 148 27.91 28.01 -14.20
CA PRO A 148 27.62 26.64 -13.75
C PRO A 148 26.56 26.52 -12.64
N ASN A 149 25.89 27.61 -12.23
CA ASN A 149 25.14 27.66 -10.98
C ASN A 149 23.67 27.21 -11.11
N ILE A 150 23.40 26.16 -11.88
CA ILE A 150 22.07 25.55 -11.95
C ILE A 150 21.92 24.56 -10.78
N VAL A 151 21.14 24.96 -9.78
CA VAL A 151 20.64 24.08 -8.72
C VAL A 151 19.17 23.79 -9.02
N PRO A 152 18.76 22.54 -9.24
CA PRO A 152 17.34 22.19 -9.38
C PRO A 152 16.59 22.43 -8.07
N GLN A 153 15.97 23.60 -7.94
CA GLN A 153 15.14 23.95 -6.81
C GLN A 153 13.73 23.40 -7.01
N PHE A 154 13.56 22.10 -6.75
CA PHE A 154 12.25 21.47 -6.65
C PHE A 154 11.40 22.19 -5.60
N ASP A 155 10.11 22.38 -5.88
CA ASP A 155 9.16 22.92 -4.89
C ASP A 155 9.08 21.96 -3.70
N GLN A 156 9.40 22.47 -2.51
CA GLN A 156 9.39 21.73 -1.24
C GLN A 156 8.10 21.94 -0.44
N THR A 157 7.12 22.70 -0.98
CA THR A 157 5.87 23.04 -0.31
C THR A 157 5.08 21.77 0.10
N PRO A 158 4.83 21.54 1.40
CA PRO A 158 4.10 20.37 1.85
C PRO A 158 2.66 20.32 1.29
N MET A 159 2.25 19.17 0.75
CA MET A 159 0.90 18.98 0.20
C MET A 159 -0.22 19.04 1.25
N ILE A 160 0.11 18.86 2.54
CA ILE A 160 -0.80 19.11 3.67
C ILE A 160 -0.09 20.06 4.65
N ARG A 161 -0.76 21.15 5.01
CA ARG A 161 -0.25 22.20 5.92
C ARG A 161 -1.25 22.46 7.04
N ILE A 162 -0.76 22.59 8.27
CA ILE A 162 -1.56 22.92 9.46
C ILE A 162 -0.81 24.03 10.21
N ILE A 163 -1.41 25.22 10.33
CA ILE A 163 -0.73 26.47 10.71
C ILE A 163 -1.60 27.29 11.69
N SER A 164 -1.07 27.80 12.80
CA SER A 164 -1.71 28.83 13.64
C SER A 164 -3.19 28.63 14.05
N ASN A 165 -3.63 27.38 14.22
CA ASN A 165 -5.03 27.05 14.52
C ASN A 165 -5.28 27.04 16.05
N GLU A 166 -6.08 27.97 16.57
CA GLU A 166 -6.14 28.25 18.02
C GLU A 166 -6.71 27.07 18.83
N LYS A 167 -7.80 26.45 18.37
CA LYS A 167 -8.54 25.42 19.13
C LYS A 167 -8.28 23.99 18.66
N LEU A 168 -7.43 23.78 17.65
CA LEU A 168 -7.20 22.49 16.98
C LEU A 168 -6.38 21.53 17.85
N GLN A 169 -7.07 20.68 18.61
CA GLN A 169 -6.48 19.73 19.56
C GLN A 169 -6.15 18.35 18.94
N LYS A 170 -6.79 17.98 17.82
CA LYS A 170 -6.76 16.61 17.28
C LYS A 170 -6.66 16.55 15.75
N VAL A 171 -5.53 16.06 15.25
CA VAL A 171 -5.31 15.79 13.83
C VAL A 171 -5.36 14.28 13.60
N TRP A 172 -6.47 13.77 13.06
CA TRP A 172 -6.66 12.37 12.71
C TRP A 172 -7.18 12.25 11.27
N LEU A 173 -6.45 11.56 10.41
CA LEU A 173 -6.84 11.28 9.02
C LEU A 173 -7.11 9.78 8.89
N HIS A 174 -8.34 9.39 9.25
CA HIS A 174 -8.71 8.01 9.59
C HIS A 174 -8.38 6.98 8.50
N ASN A 175 -8.70 7.29 7.24
CA ASN A 175 -8.47 6.39 6.10
C ASN A 175 -7.04 6.44 5.52
N MET A 176 -6.11 7.21 6.09
CA MET A 176 -4.68 7.15 5.75
C MET A 176 -3.87 6.23 6.68
N ARG A 177 -4.51 5.52 7.62
CA ARG A 177 -3.82 4.71 8.65
C ARG A 177 -3.62 3.24 8.26
N SER A 178 -2.60 2.96 7.48
CA SER A 178 -2.15 1.59 7.17
C SER A 178 -1.52 0.89 8.39
N ILE A 179 -2.12 -0.22 8.82
CA ILE A 179 -1.67 -1.10 9.91
C ILE A 179 -1.03 -2.40 9.36
N CYS A 180 -0.55 -3.27 10.25
CA CYS A 180 0.04 -4.57 9.90
C CYS A 180 -0.78 -5.75 10.43
N PRO A 181 -0.68 -6.94 9.78
CA PRO A 181 -1.24 -8.19 10.30
C PRO A 181 -0.72 -8.56 11.70
N SER A 182 -1.50 -9.36 12.43
CA SER A 182 -1.21 -9.69 13.83
C SER A 182 0.16 -10.35 14.02
N GLY A 183 0.97 -9.78 14.92
CA GLY A 183 2.32 -10.25 15.22
C GLY A 183 3.41 -9.81 14.25
N PHE A 184 3.15 -8.86 13.35
CA PHE A 184 4.16 -8.16 12.54
C PHE A 184 4.45 -6.76 13.12
N LYS A 185 5.71 -6.32 13.10
CA LYS A 185 6.10 -4.93 13.42
C LYS A 185 6.04 -4.10 12.12
N LYS A 186 5.22 -3.03 12.10
CA LYS A 186 5.35 -2.00 11.06
C LYS A 186 6.73 -1.36 11.19
N THR A 187 7.52 -1.42 10.12
CA THR A 187 8.88 -0.90 10.04
C THR A 187 9.00 -0.19 8.69
N ASN A 188 9.00 1.14 8.69
CA ASN A 188 8.64 1.94 7.52
C ASN A 188 7.28 1.43 6.98
N ASP A 189 7.10 1.33 5.65
CA ASP A 189 5.87 0.78 5.05
C ASP A 189 5.90 -0.74 4.80
N LYS A 190 6.77 -1.48 5.50
CA LYS A 190 6.77 -2.94 5.52
C LYS A 190 6.21 -3.47 6.84
N CYS A 191 5.42 -4.53 6.76
CA CYS A 191 5.08 -5.34 7.93
C CYS A 191 6.09 -6.47 8.03
N LEU A 192 6.99 -6.39 9.02
CA LEU A 192 8.11 -7.33 9.17
C LEU A 192 7.97 -8.20 10.42
N LYS A 193 8.39 -9.45 10.33
CA LYS A 193 8.37 -10.41 11.43
C LYS A 193 9.59 -11.33 11.42
N LEU A 194 10.46 -11.16 12.41
CA LEU A 194 11.65 -12.01 12.57
C LEU A 194 11.27 -13.36 13.16
N HIS A 195 11.68 -14.44 12.50
CA HIS A 195 11.66 -15.81 13.00
C HIS A 195 13.09 -16.25 13.30
N THR A 196 13.40 -16.47 14.58
CA THR A 196 14.74 -16.87 15.06
C THR A 196 15.02 -18.37 14.89
N LYS A 197 14.04 -19.17 14.43
CA LYS A 197 14.22 -20.59 14.15
C LYS A 197 15.00 -20.80 12.85
N SER A 198 16.01 -21.65 12.85
CA SER A 198 16.78 -21.97 11.65
C SER A 198 16.03 -22.95 10.75
N LEU A 199 15.60 -22.49 9.58
CA LEU A 199 14.94 -23.30 8.54
C LEU A 199 15.68 -23.17 7.20
N LYS A 200 15.49 -24.15 6.31
CA LYS A 200 15.90 -24.03 4.90
C LYS A 200 15.07 -22.95 4.20
N HIS A 201 15.54 -22.44 3.06
CA HIS A 201 14.88 -21.31 2.39
C HIS A 201 13.41 -21.60 2.03
N LEU A 202 13.12 -22.76 1.41
CA LEU A 202 11.74 -23.18 1.12
C LEU A 202 10.89 -23.43 2.39
N GLU A 203 11.48 -23.99 3.44
CA GLU A 203 10.80 -24.22 4.73
C GLU A 203 10.48 -22.90 5.45
N ALA A 204 11.32 -21.87 5.26
CA ALA A 204 11.14 -20.52 5.79
C ALA A 204 10.07 -19.75 5.01
N GLU A 205 10.08 -19.84 3.68
CA GLU A 205 9.02 -19.32 2.80
C GLU A 205 7.65 -19.94 3.15
N GLN A 206 7.62 -21.26 3.37
CA GLN A 206 6.45 -22.00 3.89
C GLN A 206 6.05 -21.64 5.34
N GLU A 207 6.84 -20.87 6.08
CA GLU A 207 6.41 -20.26 7.34
C GLU A 207 5.81 -18.88 7.10
N CYS A 208 6.38 -18.09 6.20
CA CYS A 208 5.88 -16.76 5.86
C CYS A 208 4.51 -16.83 5.17
N SER A 209 4.30 -17.84 4.30
CA SER A 209 3.01 -18.09 3.64
C SER A 209 1.86 -18.29 4.63
N GLN A 210 2.14 -18.83 5.83
CA GLN A 210 1.16 -19.00 6.91
C GLN A 210 0.64 -17.68 7.52
N PHE A 211 1.07 -16.54 6.99
CA PHE A 211 0.58 -15.21 7.35
C PHE A 211 0.09 -14.38 6.14
N GLY A 212 0.02 -14.97 4.94
CA GLY A 212 -0.14 -14.20 3.70
C GLY A 212 1.11 -13.38 3.36
N GLY A 213 2.28 -13.90 3.70
CA GLY A 213 3.55 -13.21 3.51
C GLY A 213 4.56 -14.09 2.80
N THR A 214 5.71 -13.50 2.49
CA THR A 214 6.87 -14.17 1.90
C THR A 214 8.13 -13.83 2.70
N LEU A 215 9.28 -14.38 2.34
CA LEU A 215 10.56 -13.90 2.85
C LEU A 215 10.77 -12.41 2.51
N ALA A 216 11.32 -11.65 3.46
CA ALA A 216 11.30 -10.19 3.41
C ALA A 216 12.09 -9.63 2.21
N THR A 217 11.42 -8.79 1.43
CA THR A 217 11.87 -8.40 0.10
C THR A 217 12.56 -7.04 0.16
N ILE A 218 13.81 -6.94 -0.29
CA ILE A 218 14.63 -5.73 -0.12
C ILE A 218 14.69 -4.94 -1.44
N LYS A 219 13.90 -3.86 -1.54
CA LYS A 219 13.76 -3.06 -2.78
C LYS A 219 14.54 -1.75 -2.73
N ASN A 220 15.14 -1.37 -1.60
CA ASN A 220 15.99 -0.19 -1.46
C ASN A 220 16.94 -0.28 -0.23
N ALA A 221 17.82 0.72 -0.04
CA ALA A 221 18.78 0.75 1.06
C ALA A 221 18.16 0.97 2.46
N VAL A 222 16.99 1.61 2.54
CA VAL A 222 16.24 1.83 3.79
C VAL A 222 15.60 0.51 4.25
N ASP A 223 14.99 -0.25 3.32
CA ASP A 223 14.54 -1.63 3.56
C ASP A 223 15.70 -2.48 4.11
N ASN A 224 16.87 -2.38 3.47
CA ASN A 224 18.06 -3.14 3.84
C ASN A 224 18.49 -2.83 5.27
N ARG A 225 18.60 -1.54 5.62
CA ARG A 225 18.95 -1.06 6.96
C ARG A 225 17.90 -1.49 8.00
N ALA A 226 16.61 -1.43 7.66
CA ALA A 226 15.50 -1.81 8.54
C ALA A 226 15.49 -3.32 8.85
N ILE A 227 15.54 -4.16 7.82
CA ILE A 227 15.51 -5.63 7.94
C ILE A 227 16.80 -6.13 8.64
N TYR A 228 17.95 -5.51 8.37
CA TYR A 228 19.20 -5.72 9.12
C TYR A 228 19.02 -5.39 10.61
N ASN A 229 18.60 -4.17 10.96
CA ASN A 229 18.48 -3.73 12.35
C ASN A 229 17.48 -4.59 13.16
N LEU A 230 16.39 -5.04 12.51
CA LEU A 230 15.40 -5.92 13.12
C LEU A 230 16.00 -7.27 13.56
N ALA A 231 16.88 -7.86 12.75
CA ALA A 231 17.56 -9.10 13.08
C ALA A 231 18.74 -8.90 14.06
N ALA A 232 19.54 -7.85 13.84
CA ALA A 232 20.71 -7.54 14.65
C ALA A 232 20.35 -7.21 16.12
N SER A 233 19.27 -6.44 16.33
CA SER A 233 18.76 -6.11 17.67
C SER A 233 18.23 -7.34 18.44
N ALA A 234 17.87 -8.42 17.74
CA ALA A 234 17.52 -9.71 18.32
C ALA A 234 18.72 -10.67 18.51
N GLY A 235 19.95 -10.21 18.25
CA GLY A 235 21.16 -11.03 18.36
C GLY A 235 21.32 -12.08 17.26
N VAL A 236 20.58 -11.96 16.15
CA VAL A 236 20.70 -12.85 14.99
C VAL A 236 21.90 -12.42 14.14
N ASN A 237 22.72 -13.38 13.71
CA ASN A 237 23.97 -13.11 12.98
C ASN A 237 23.83 -13.14 11.45
N SER A 238 22.82 -13.82 10.92
CA SER A 238 22.48 -13.91 9.49
C SER A 238 21.01 -14.33 9.30
N ILE A 239 20.36 -13.85 8.24
CA ILE A 239 18.97 -14.20 7.89
C ILE A 239 18.78 -14.52 6.41
N TRP A 240 17.86 -15.44 6.07
CA TRP A 240 17.30 -15.51 4.72
C TRP A 240 16.50 -14.24 4.39
N ILE A 241 16.50 -13.86 3.11
CA ILE A 241 15.72 -12.74 2.55
C ILE A 241 14.98 -13.20 1.28
N GLY A 242 13.96 -12.45 0.85
CA GLY A 242 13.11 -12.75 -0.31
C GLY A 242 13.81 -12.46 -1.64
N LEU A 243 14.73 -13.34 -2.03
CA LEU A 243 15.51 -13.25 -3.25
C LEU A 243 16.15 -14.60 -3.64
N PHE A 244 15.80 -15.10 -4.82
CA PHE A 244 16.33 -16.31 -5.44
C PHE A 244 17.13 -15.96 -6.71
N CYS A 245 18.32 -16.56 -6.89
CA CYS A 245 19.20 -16.28 -8.02
C CYS A 245 19.41 -17.51 -8.93
N TYR A 246 19.14 -17.32 -10.23
CA TYR A 246 19.26 -18.31 -11.30
C TYR A 246 20.59 -18.18 -12.05
N ALA A 247 21.27 -19.30 -12.29
CA ALA A 247 22.47 -19.34 -13.12
C ALA A 247 22.09 -19.43 -14.61
N ASN A 248 22.44 -18.41 -15.41
CA ASN A 248 22.11 -18.33 -16.83
C ASN A 248 23.38 -18.22 -17.69
N GLY A 249 24.12 -19.32 -17.77
CA GLY A 249 25.42 -19.37 -18.45
C GLY A 249 26.44 -18.44 -17.78
N ASN A 250 26.78 -17.33 -18.44
CA ASN A 250 27.70 -16.31 -17.92
C ASN A 250 27.02 -15.17 -17.16
N SER A 251 25.68 -15.13 -17.10
CA SER A 251 24.93 -14.13 -16.33
C SER A 251 24.21 -14.77 -15.14
N THR A 252 23.72 -13.92 -14.24
CA THR A 252 22.86 -14.32 -13.12
C THR A 252 21.65 -13.40 -13.11
N LEU A 253 20.46 -14.00 -13.00
CA LEU A 253 19.20 -13.29 -12.82
C LEU A 253 18.69 -13.59 -11.41
N CYS A 254 18.52 -12.57 -10.58
CA CYS A 254 17.89 -12.71 -9.27
C CYS A 254 16.46 -12.15 -9.34
N ILE A 255 15.51 -12.86 -8.73
CA ILE A 255 14.07 -12.57 -8.74
C ILE A 255 13.58 -12.64 -7.28
N HIS A 256 12.68 -11.72 -6.90
CA HIS A 256 12.11 -11.70 -5.56
C HIS A 256 11.07 -12.82 -5.37
N ASP A 257 11.04 -13.42 -4.17
CA ASP A 257 10.13 -14.52 -3.84
C ASP A 257 8.65 -14.07 -3.66
N ASP A 258 8.40 -12.76 -3.68
CA ASP A 258 7.06 -12.12 -3.65
C ASP A 258 6.41 -11.98 -5.04
N ASP A 259 6.94 -12.67 -6.06
CA ASP A 259 6.58 -12.57 -7.49
C ASP A 259 6.69 -11.15 -8.10
N SER A 260 7.24 -10.16 -7.39
CA SER A 260 7.33 -8.76 -7.87
C SER A 260 8.42 -8.50 -8.92
N GLY A 261 9.02 -9.57 -9.45
CA GLY A 261 9.93 -9.51 -10.60
C GLY A 261 11.42 -9.46 -10.24
N PRO A 262 12.27 -8.98 -11.17
CA PRO A 262 13.72 -9.04 -11.03
C PRO A 262 14.25 -8.13 -9.92
N MET A 263 15.46 -8.43 -9.45
CA MET A 263 16.16 -7.66 -8.43
C MET A 263 16.49 -6.24 -8.90
N ILE A 264 15.86 -5.26 -8.26
CA ILE A 264 15.89 -3.83 -8.59
C ILE A 264 16.70 -2.97 -7.61
N PHE A 265 17.27 -3.59 -6.56
CA PHE A 265 18.26 -3.03 -5.65
C PHE A 265 19.21 -4.16 -5.21
N THR A 266 20.49 -3.86 -4.95
CA THR A 266 21.47 -4.85 -4.52
C THR A 266 22.36 -4.32 -3.40
N ASN A 267 22.63 -5.18 -2.41
CA ASN A 267 23.74 -5.01 -1.47
C ASN A 267 24.60 -6.28 -1.39
N PHE A 268 24.78 -6.99 -2.52
CA PHE A 268 25.66 -8.16 -2.58
C PHE A 268 27.11 -7.83 -2.20
N LYS A 269 27.68 -8.66 -1.31
CA LYS A 269 29.11 -8.67 -1.02
C LYS A 269 29.91 -8.91 -2.29
N PHE A 270 30.97 -8.12 -2.51
CA PHE A 270 31.88 -8.27 -3.65
C PHE A 270 32.23 -9.75 -3.95
N GLY A 271 32.01 -10.17 -5.19
CA GLY A 271 32.13 -11.56 -5.63
C GLY A 271 30.85 -12.40 -5.51
N ASN A 272 29.72 -11.82 -5.12
CA ASN A 272 28.38 -12.44 -5.15
C ASN A 272 27.47 -11.73 -6.18
N PRO A 273 26.43 -12.39 -6.71
CA PRO A 273 26.04 -13.78 -6.49
C PRO A 273 27.07 -14.80 -7.03
N ASN A 274 27.46 -15.77 -6.20
CA ASN A 274 28.44 -16.80 -6.55
C ASN A 274 27.75 -18.16 -6.68
N LEU A 275 27.23 -18.40 -7.89
CA LEU A 275 26.33 -19.52 -8.17
C LEU A 275 27.03 -20.82 -8.58
N GLN A 276 28.28 -20.76 -9.06
CA GLN A 276 29.05 -21.93 -9.52
C GLN A 276 28.30 -22.85 -10.50
N GLY A 277 27.39 -22.30 -11.31
CA GLY A 277 26.57 -23.03 -12.28
C GLY A 277 25.27 -23.64 -11.72
N ASN A 278 24.96 -23.43 -10.43
CA ASN A 278 23.70 -23.86 -9.79
C ASN A 278 22.86 -22.65 -9.38
N ASN A 279 21.56 -22.83 -9.21
CA ASN A 279 20.72 -21.78 -8.61
C ASN A 279 21.02 -21.66 -7.10
N GLY A 280 20.81 -20.47 -6.52
CA GLY A 280 21.15 -20.19 -5.12
C GLY A 280 20.23 -19.17 -4.47
N CYS A 281 19.95 -19.39 -3.18
CA CYS A 281 19.10 -18.53 -2.36
C CYS A 281 19.95 -17.50 -1.62
N VAL A 282 19.40 -16.32 -1.35
CA VAL A 282 20.18 -15.20 -0.81
C VAL A 282 19.93 -15.02 0.68
N PHE A 283 21.00 -14.78 1.42
CA PHE A 283 20.96 -14.42 2.83
C PHE A 283 21.75 -13.14 3.09
N MET A 284 21.37 -12.40 4.13
CA MET A 284 22.02 -11.18 4.59
C MET A 284 22.78 -11.43 5.89
N TRP A 285 24.00 -10.89 6.00
CA TRP A 285 24.73 -10.84 7.25
C TRP A 285 24.17 -9.74 8.15
N THR A 286 23.90 -10.05 9.41
CA THR A 286 23.30 -9.12 10.39
C THR A 286 24.22 -8.88 11.58
N SER A 287 25.51 -9.18 11.43
CA SER A 287 26.57 -9.02 12.43
C SER A 287 27.95 -8.94 11.76
N GLY A 288 29.00 -8.71 12.56
CA GLY A 288 30.39 -8.78 12.10
C GLY A 288 30.89 -7.51 11.41
N GLN A 289 31.89 -7.66 10.51
CA GLN A 289 32.59 -6.52 9.90
C GLN A 289 31.84 -5.85 8.74
N ARG A 290 30.83 -6.50 8.16
CA ARG A 290 30.02 -5.99 7.04
C ARG A 290 28.55 -6.40 7.18
N PRO A 291 27.85 -5.90 8.21
CA PRO A 291 26.42 -6.11 8.32
C PRO A 291 25.68 -5.48 7.13
N GLY A 292 24.53 -6.04 6.78
CA GLY A 292 23.72 -5.63 5.64
C GLY A 292 24.18 -6.21 4.29
N GLU A 293 25.40 -6.72 4.15
CA GLU A 293 25.85 -7.37 2.89
C GLU A 293 25.16 -8.72 2.64
N TRP A 294 24.83 -9.00 1.38
CA TRP A 294 24.20 -10.25 0.95
C TRP A 294 25.18 -11.26 0.34
N VAL A 295 24.88 -12.55 0.48
CA VAL A 295 25.66 -13.69 -0.04
C VAL A 295 24.71 -14.79 -0.53
N THR A 296 25.07 -15.49 -1.61
CA THR A 296 24.32 -16.67 -2.11
C THR A 296 24.69 -17.96 -1.37
N SER A 297 23.70 -18.82 -1.12
CA SER A 297 23.86 -20.08 -0.39
C SER A 297 22.95 -21.20 -0.94
N SER A 298 23.19 -22.44 -0.51
CA SER A 298 22.43 -23.61 -0.96
C SER A 298 21.09 -23.74 -0.21
N CYS A 299 20.01 -23.43 -0.94
CA CYS A 299 18.62 -23.37 -0.46
C CYS A 299 18.17 -24.58 0.38
N GLY A 300 18.55 -25.79 -0.05
CA GLY A 300 18.05 -27.06 0.50
C GLY A 300 18.95 -27.73 1.55
N VAL A 301 20.09 -27.12 1.88
CA VAL A 301 21.12 -27.70 2.75
C VAL A 301 21.34 -26.86 4.02
N VAL A 302 21.41 -25.54 3.90
CA VAL A 302 21.67 -24.63 5.03
C VAL A 302 20.34 -24.25 5.68
N GLY A 303 20.31 -24.20 7.01
CA GLY A 303 19.21 -23.62 7.78
C GLY A 303 19.62 -22.28 8.39
N MET A 304 18.80 -21.25 8.27
CA MET A 304 19.03 -19.93 8.88
C MET A 304 17.74 -19.37 9.49
N PRO A 305 17.84 -18.47 10.49
CA PRO A 305 16.78 -17.53 10.83
C PRO A 305 16.33 -16.71 9.61
N PHE A 306 15.18 -16.06 9.70
CA PHE A 306 14.59 -15.35 8.56
C PHE A 306 13.64 -14.25 9.01
N VAL A 307 13.37 -13.29 8.11
CA VAL A 307 12.32 -12.28 8.32
C VAL A 307 11.24 -12.53 7.28
N CYS A 308 9.99 -12.62 7.73
CA CYS A 308 8.82 -12.59 6.86
C CYS A 308 8.36 -11.16 6.64
N GLU A 309 7.88 -10.86 5.43
CA GLU A 309 7.16 -9.65 5.08
C GLU A 309 5.71 -9.99 4.71
N ALA A 310 4.77 -9.13 5.12
CA ALA A 310 3.37 -9.21 4.75
C ALA A 310 2.88 -7.83 4.25
N PRO A 311 1.81 -7.75 3.44
CA PRO A 311 1.27 -6.47 3.01
C PRO A 311 0.72 -5.65 4.18
N LEU A 312 0.83 -4.32 4.07
CA LEU A 312 0.04 -3.39 4.87
C LEU A 312 -1.46 -3.63 4.64
N THR A 313 -2.28 -3.30 5.63
CA THR A 313 -3.74 -3.36 5.51
C THR A 313 -4.41 -2.18 6.17
N LEU A 314 -5.65 -1.88 5.76
CA LEU A 314 -6.52 -0.97 6.48
C LEU A 314 -7.05 -1.64 7.77
N SER A 315 -7.45 -0.82 8.73
CA SER A 315 -7.88 -1.25 10.08
C SER A 315 -9.40 -1.24 10.22
N ASP A 316 -10.07 -2.35 9.92
CA ASP A 316 -11.46 -2.54 10.32
C ASP A 316 -11.53 -3.18 11.71
N SER A 317 -12.06 -2.46 12.70
CA SER A 317 -12.23 -2.94 14.08
C SER A 317 -13.36 -3.96 14.25
N THR A 318 -14.25 -4.10 13.26
CA THR A 318 -15.27 -5.16 13.19
C THR A 318 -14.75 -6.43 12.53
N CYS A 319 -13.61 -6.35 11.82
CA CYS A 319 -13.02 -7.49 11.13
C CYS A 319 -11.90 -8.13 11.95
N LYS A 320 -11.96 -9.46 12.10
CA LYS A 320 -10.89 -10.25 12.72
C LYS A 320 -9.69 -10.45 11.80
N HIS A 321 -9.93 -10.60 10.50
CA HIS A 321 -8.93 -10.95 9.48
C HIS A 321 -8.80 -9.82 8.45
N ASN A 322 -8.14 -8.74 8.88
CA ASN A 322 -7.74 -7.63 8.02
C ASN A 322 -6.48 -8.02 7.23
N TYR A 323 -6.53 -7.98 5.90
CA TYR A 323 -5.37 -8.29 5.04
C TYR A 323 -5.46 -7.54 3.70
N ASN A 324 -4.37 -6.88 3.31
CA ASN A 324 -4.24 -6.13 2.05
C ASN A 324 -5.43 -5.19 1.70
N GLY A 325 -6.05 -4.55 2.70
CA GLY A 325 -7.21 -3.68 2.50
C GLY A 325 -8.56 -4.38 2.36
N TYR A 326 -8.62 -5.69 2.57
CA TYR A 326 -9.84 -6.51 2.57
C TYR A 326 -10.07 -7.15 3.94
N CYS A 327 -11.35 -7.38 4.25
CA CYS A 327 -11.81 -8.16 5.39
C CYS A 327 -12.22 -9.56 4.91
N TYR A 328 -11.66 -10.58 5.54
CA TYR A 328 -11.91 -11.99 5.24
C TYR A 328 -12.73 -12.65 6.34
N LEU A 329 -13.71 -13.47 5.96
CA LEU A 329 -14.71 -14.04 6.85
C LEU A 329 -14.88 -15.55 6.55
N PRO A 330 -14.04 -16.42 7.14
CA PRO A 330 -14.08 -17.87 6.89
C PRO A 330 -15.39 -18.50 7.36
N SER A 331 -16.00 -19.39 6.57
CA SER A 331 -17.32 -19.96 6.92
C SER A 331 -17.34 -20.65 8.28
N HIS A 332 -16.23 -21.30 8.67
CA HIS A 332 -16.08 -21.97 9.96
C HIS A 332 -15.93 -21.03 11.18
N GLU A 333 -15.85 -19.70 10.96
CA GLU A 333 -15.86 -18.68 12.02
C GLU A 333 -17.13 -17.79 11.99
N LEU A 334 -18.05 -18.03 11.05
CA LEU A 334 -19.30 -17.27 10.96
C LEU A 334 -20.32 -17.72 12.02
N ASN A 335 -21.01 -16.76 12.61
CA ASN A 335 -22.20 -17.01 13.43
C ASN A 335 -23.39 -17.35 12.52
N LEU A 336 -23.42 -18.59 12.03
CA LEU A 336 -24.58 -19.17 11.36
C LEU A 336 -25.62 -19.60 12.41
N SER A 337 -26.91 -19.60 12.06
CA SER A 337 -27.98 -20.02 12.97
C SER A 337 -27.94 -21.52 13.27
N GLU A 338 -28.72 -22.00 14.25
CA GLU A 338 -28.64 -23.37 14.81
C GLU A 338 -28.82 -24.54 13.81
N ASN A 339 -29.24 -24.27 12.57
CA ASN A 339 -29.33 -25.26 11.48
C ASN A 339 -28.41 -24.94 10.27
N GLY A 340 -27.59 -23.90 10.35
CA GLY A 340 -26.64 -23.51 9.31
C GLY A 340 -25.43 -24.43 9.27
N THR A 341 -25.05 -24.91 8.09
CA THR A 341 -23.87 -25.76 7.90
C THR A 341 -22.73 -24.97 7.27
N TYR A 342 -21.54 -25.02 7.88
CA TYR A 342 -20.33 -24.35 7.39
C TYR A 342 -19.90 -24.81 5.99
N ASN A 343 -20.39 -25.98 5.56
CA ASN A 343 -20.33 -26.46 4.19
C ASN A 343 -21.64 -26.11 3.46
N SER A 344 -21.58 -25.27 2.43
CA SER A 344 -22.73 -24.77 1.69
C SER A 344 -22.54 -24.93 0.17
N THR A 345 -23.63 -24.97 -0.59
CA THR A 345 -23.58 -24.88 -2.06
C THR A 345 -23.21 -23.46 -2.49
N TYR A 346 -22.83 -23.25 -3.76
CA TYR A 346 -22.44 -21.92 -4.25
C TYR A 346 -23.52 -20.85 -3.98
N SER A 347 -24.80 -21.19 -4.24
CA SER A 347 -25.93 -20.29 -4.05
C SER A 347 -26.16 -19.94 -2.58
N GLU A 348 -26.12 -20.95 -1.69
CA GLU A 348 -26.23 -20.78 -0.24
C GLU A 348 -25.08 -19.92 0.31
N ALA A 349 -23.84 -20.24 -0.08
CA ALA A 349 -22.64 -19.52 0.36
C ALA A 349 -22.63 -18.06 -0.11
N SER A 350 -23.02 -17.79 -1.36
CA SER A 350 -23.16 -16.44 -1.91
C SER A 350 -24.21 -15.62 -1.15
N ALA A 351 -25.37 -16.21 -0.84
CA ALA A 351 -26.40 -15.56 -0.04
C ALA A 351 -25.95 -15.27 1.41
N ILE A 352 -25.17 -16.18 2.01
CA ILE A 352 -24.56 -15.94 3.33
C ILE A 352 -23.58 -14.76 3.24
N CYS A 353 -22.66 -14.73 2.28
CA CYS A 353 -21.72 -13.62 2.14
C CYS A 353 -22.43 -12.27 1.95
N ALA A 354 -23.48 -12.23 1.13
CA ALA A 354 -24.28 -11.02 0.92
C ALA A 354 -24.87 -10.46 2.23
N SER A 355 -25.29 -11.34 3.16
CA SER A 355 -25.79 -10.94 4.49
C SER A 355 -24.70 -10.36 5.41
N TYR A 356 -23.43 -10.68 5.17
CA TYR A 356 -22.26 -10.11 5.85
C TYR A 356 -21.65 -8.90 5.09
N ASN A 357 -22.41 -8.30 4.17
CA ASN A 357 -21.95 -7.19 3.30
C ASN A 357 -20.71 -7.56 2.45
N ALA A 358 -20.64 -8.81 2.00
CA ALA A 358 -19.49 -9.41 1.33
C ALA A 358 -19.89 -10.26 0.12
N THR A 359 -18.90 -10.65 -0.68
CA THR A 359 -19.03 -11.62 -1.79
C THR A 359 -18.28 -12.90 -1.42
N LEU A 360 -18.51 -14.01 -2.15
CA LEU A 360 -17.56 -15.15 -2.13
C LEU A 360 -16.19 -14.66 -2.65
N ALA A 361 -15.09 -15.15 -2.08
CA ALA A 361 -13.76 -14.62 -2.35
C ALA A 361 -13.31 -14.72 -3.83
N SER A 362 -12.97 -13.57 -4.39
CA SER A 362 -11.99 -13.38 -5.47
C SER A 362 -10.55 -13.56 -4.96
N ILE A 363 -9.59 -13.85 -5.84
CA ILE A 363 -8.16 -14.00 -5.48
C ILE A 363 -7.27 -13.37 -6.57
N HIS A 364 -6.38 -12.45 -6.18
CA HIS A 364 -5.55 -11.63 -7.09
C HIS A 364 -4.04 -11.84 -6.96
N SER A 365 -3.57 -12.72 -6.07
CA SER A 365 -2.14 -12.92 -5.86
C SER A 365 -1.82 -14.26 -5.18
N LYS A 366 -0.58 -14.74 -5.35
CA LYS A 366 -0.06 -15.90 -4.59
C LYS A 366 -0.12 -15.66 -3.07
N PRO A 367 0.37 -14.54 -2.50
CA PRO A 367 0.23 -14.25 -1.07
C PRO A 367 -1.22 -14.27 -0.55
N GLU A 368 -2.21 -13.97 -1.38
CA GLU A 368 -3.63 -14.13 -1.02
C GLU A 368 -4.06 -15.62 -0.98
N VAL A 369 -3.62 -16.46 -1.92
CA VAL A 369 -3.78 -17.93 -1.82
C VAL A 369 -3.16 -18.47 -0.53
N ASP A 370 -1.94 -18.04 -0.22
CA ASP A 370 -1.21 -18.42 0.99
C ASP A 370 -1.97 -17.98 2.27
N TYR A 371 -2.47 -16.73 2.30
CA TYR A 371 -3.30 -16.20 3.39
C TYR A 371 -4.57 -17.01 3.60
N ILE A 372 -5.28 -17.33 2.51
CA ILE A 372 -6.50 -18.13 2.54
C ILE A 372 -6.21 -19.54 3.05
N HIS A 373 -5.14 -20.18 2.59
CA HIS A 373 -4.71 -21.47 3.12
C HIS A 373 -4.36 -21.39 4.62
N ALA A 374 -3.77 -20.29 5.09
CA ALA A 374 -3.48 -20.07 6.50
C ALA A 374 -4.76 -19.99 7.35
N LEU A 375 -5.77 -19.25 6.90
CA LEU A 375 -7.06 -19.11 7.59
C LEU A 375 -7.76 -20.47 7.79
N PHE A 376 -7.67 -21.38 6.81
CA PHE A 376 -8.32 -22.69 6.89
C PHE A 376 -7.43 -23.83 7.41
N LYS A 377 -6.16 -23.57 7.76
CA LYS A 377 -5.15 -24.58 8.17
C LYS A 377 -5.62 -25.56 9.25
N ASN A 378 -6.44 -25.09 10.20
CA ASN A 378 -6.97 -25.90 11.31
C ASN A 378 -8.46 -26.28 11.17
N SER A 379 -9.10 -25.95 10.04
CA SER A 379 -10.55 -26.16 9.81
C SER A 379 -10.93 -27.60 9.48
N GLY A 380 -9.97 -28.43 9.06
CA GLY A 380 -10.21 -29.77 8.52
C GLY A 380 -10.87 -29.79 7.13
N ALA A 381 -11.02 -28.64 6.47
CA ALA A 381 -11.59 -28.56 5.12
C ALA A 381 -10.62 -29.13 4.06
N PRO A 382 -11.08 -29.98 3.13
CA PRO A 382 -10.26 -30.43 2.00
C PRO A 382 -10.17 -29.39 0.87
N GLY A 383 -11.09 -28.42 0.84
CA GLY A 383 -11.14 -27.39 -0.18
C GLY A 383 -12.18 -26.32 0.09
N LEU A 384 -12.09 -25.23 -0.67
CA LEU A 384 -12.83 -23.98 -0.50
C LEU A 384 -13.52 -23.58 -1.80
N ILE A 385 -14.83 -23.36 -1.81
CA ILE A 385 -15.51 -22.85 -3.00
C ILE A 385 -15.26 -21.34 -3.16
N LEU A 386 -14.82 -20.94 -4.35
CA LEU A 386 -14.43 -19.57 -4.68
C LEU A 386 -15.59 -18.78 -5.31
N GLY A 387 -15.45 -17.46 -5.39
CA GLY A 387 -16.40 -16.57 -6.08
C GLY A 387 -16.35 -16.60 -7.61
N ALA A 388 -15.62 -17.54 -8.21
CA ALA A 388 -15.49 -17.65 -9.66
C ALA A 388 -16.75 -18.29 -10.30
N LEU A 389 -17.30 -17.59 -11.29
CA LEU A 389 -18.43 -18.06 -12.10
C LEU A 389 -17.98 -18.40 -13.54
N PRO A 390 -18.63 -19.37 -14.20
CA PRO A 390 -18.35 -19.70 -15.59
C PRO A 390 -19.21 -18.87 -16.58
N ALA A 391 -18.57 -18.45 -17.66
CA ALA A 391 -19.19 -18.02 -18.91
C ALA A 391 -18.28 -18.49 -20.06
N ASP A 392 -17.95 -17.63 -21.03
CA ASP A 392 -16.91 -17.87 -22.05
C ASP A 392 -15.46 -17.80 -21.47
N GLY A 393 -15.30 -18.21 -20.21
CA GLY A 393 -14.14 -17.99 -19.34
C GLY A 393 -14.56 -18.03 -17.86
N PHE A 394 -13.64 -17.69 -16.96
CA PHE A 394 -13.95 -17.42 -15.55
C PHE A 394 -13.99 -15.92 -15.27
N TYR A 395 -14.87 -15.50 -14.37
CA TYR A 395 -14.96 -14.14 -13.86
C TYR A 395 -15.32 -14.17 -12.38
N TRP A 396 -14.87 -13.15 -11.63
CA TRP A 396 -15.23 -13.01 -10.23
C TRP A 396 -16.63 -12.42 -10.08
N ASN A 397 -17.37 -12.94 -9.10
CA ASN A 397 -18.70 -12.48 -8.70
C ASN A 397 -18.75 -11.06 -8.11
N ASP A 398 -17.61 -10.48 -7.71
CA ASP A 398 -17.48 -9.09 -7.24
C ASP A 398 -17.11 -8.08 -8.35
N GLY A 399 -17.07 -8.56 -9.61
CA GLY A 399 -16.76 -7.74 -10.78
C GLY A 399 -15.28 -7.34 -10.95
N SER A 400 -14.39 -7.83 -10.07
CA SER A 400 -12.94 -7.62 -10.17
C SER A 400 -12.31 -8.37 -11.35
N ASN A 401 -11.09 -8.00 -11.74
CA ASN A 401 -10.40 -8.59 -12.88
C ASN A 401 -9.95 -10.04 -12.62
N TRP A 402 -9.95 -10.86 -13.67
CA TRP A 402 -9.23 -12.14 -13.69
C TRP A 402 -7.75 -11.90 -14.05
N ASP A 403 -7.02 -11.28 -13.12
CA ASP A 403 -5.60 -10.90 -13.23
C ASP A 403 -4.64 -11.99 -12.72
N TYR A 404 -5.07 -12.79 -11.74
CA TYR A 404 -4.33 -13.93 -11.21
C TYR A 404 -5.07 -15.26 -11.47
N ASN A 405 -4.32 -16.30 -11.84
CA ASN A 405 -4.88 -17.58 -12.25
C ASN A 405 -4.07 -18.75 -11.66
N ASN A 406 -4.61 -19.39 -10.61
CA ASN A 406 -4.05 -20.62 -10.04
C ASN A 406 -4.83 -21.89 -10.44
N VAL A 407 -5.51 -21.87 -11.59
CA VAL A 407 -6.30 -23.01 -12.09
C VAL A 407 -5.37 -24.19 -12.41
N ASN A 408 -5.71 -25.37 -11.91
CA ASN A 408 -4.98 -26.62 -12.10
C ASN A 408 -4.92 -26.99 -13.60
N PRO A 409 -3.74 -26.97 -14.26
CA PRO A 409 -3.62 -27.25 -15.69
C PRO A 409 -3.87 -28.73 -16.05
N LEU A 410 -4.04 -29.60 -15.06
CA LEU A 410 -4.38 -31.01 -15.24
C LEU A 410 -5.88 -31.29 -15.09
N ASP A 411 -6.69 -30.30 -14.68
CA ASP A 411 -8.14 -30.47 -14.56
C ASP A 411 -8.79 -30.68 -15.94
N LYS A 412 -9.67 -31.69 -15.99
CA LYS A 412 -10.43 -32.11 -17.18
C LYS A 412 -11.93 -32.14 -16.90
N SER A 413 -12.35 -31.58 -15.78
CA SER A 413 -13.75 -31.48 -15.40
C SER A 413 -14.51 -30.51 -16.32
N ASN A 414 -15.76 -30.85 -16.58
CA ASN A 414 -16.72 -30.04 -17.34
C ASN A 414 -17.77 -29.39 -16.42
N THR A 415 -17.49 -29.28 -15.11
CA THR A 415 -18.34 -28.58 -14.15
C THR A 415 -18.03 -27.07 -14.10
N SER A 416 -18.77 -26.36 -13.23
CA SER A 416 -19.05 -24.93 -13.39
C SER A 416 -18.34 -24.01 -12.39
N CYS A 417 -18.34 -24.36 -11.10
CA CYS A 417 -17.76 -23.51 -10.04
C CYS A 417 -16.30 -23.92 -9.77
N LEU A 418 -15.48 -23.04 -9.20
CA LEU A 418 -14.12 -23.42 -8.78
C LEU A 418 -14.03 -23.76 -7.29
N LEU A 419 -13.25 -24.80 -7.00
CA LEU A 419 -12.80 -25.21 -5.68
C LEU A 419 -11.28 -25.01 -5.58
N MET A 420 -10.81 -24.22 -4.62
CA MET A 420 -9.40 -24.17 -4.22
C MET A 420 -9.09 -25.36 -3.31
N ASP A 421 -8.02 -26.09 -3.63
CA ASP A 421 -7.53 -27.21 -2.81
C ASP A 421 -6.81 -26.68 -1.55
N LEU A 422 -7.12 -27.26 -0.39
CA LEU A 422 -6.55 -26.90 0.91
C LEU A 422 -5.61 -28.00 1.47
N ALA A 423 -5.29 -29.01 0.68
CA ALA A 423 -4.25 -29.98 1.01
C ALA A 423 -2.85 -29.39 0.76
N THR A 424 -1.90 -29.70 1.64
CA THR A 424 -0.53 -29.18 1.54
C THR A 424 0.26 -29.72 0.34
N GLU A 425 -0.12 -30.90 -0.16
CA GLU A 425 0.47 -31.60 -1.31
C GLU A 425 -0.61 -32.47 -1.96
N PRO A 426 -0.65 -32.66 -3.30
CA PRO A 426 0.23 -32.09 -4.32
C PRO A 426 -0.32 -30.80 -4.96
N ASN A 427 -1.50 -30.34 -4.54
CA ASN A 427 -2.29 -29.32 -5.24
C ASN A 427 -2.31 -27.96 -4.52
N TYR A 428 -1.35 -27.64 -3.65
CA TYR A 428 -1.39 -26.50 -2.72
C TYR A 428 -2.03 -25.22 -3.33
N GLY A 429 -3.25 -24.89 -2.90
CA GLY A 429 -3.99 -23.70 -3.33
C GLY A 429 -4.43 -23.66 -4.80
N LEU A 430 -4.21 -24.72 -5.59
CA LEU A 430 -4.67 -24.82 -6.99
C LEU A 430 -6.20 -24.89 -7.07
N TRP A 431 -6.77 -24.33 -8.14
CA TRP A 431 -8.21 -24.28 -8.35
C TRP A 431 -8.66 -25.33 -9.37
N SER A 432 -9.61 -26.18 -9.02
CA SER A 432 -10.18 -27.22 -9.91
C SER A 432 -11.71 -27.07 -9.97
N LYS A 433 -12.35 -27.44 -11.09
CA LYS A 433 -13.79 -27.24 -11.25
C LYS A 433 -14.60 -28.27 -10.45
N THR A 434 -15.60 -27.79 -9.74
CA THR A 434 -16.55 -28.57 -8.94
C THR A 434 -18.00 -28.31 -9.37
N ASP A 435 -18.90 -29.23 -9.02
CA ASP A 435 -20.33 -28.98 -9.15
C ASP A 435 -20.76 -27.94 -8.11
N CYS A 436 -21.40 -26.86 -8.57
CA CYS A 436 -21.91 -25.78 -7.72
C CYS A 436 -22.93 -26.24 -6.65
N HIS A 437 -23.54 -27.42 -6.84
CA HIS A 437 -24.45 -28.06 -5.88
C HIS A 437 -23.72 -28.93 -4.83
N SER A 438 -22.40 -29.09 -4.93
CA SER A 438 -21.59 -29.73 -3.89
C SER A 438 -21.43 -28.79 -2.70
N ARG A 439 -21.71 -29.26 -1.48
CA ARG A 439 -21.55 -28.47 -0.25
C ARG A 439 -20.10 -28.46 0.22
N ASN A 440 -19.45 -27.31 0.15
CA ASN A 440 -18.04 -27.09 0.49
C ASN A 440 -17.91 -25.94 1.50
N GLN A 441 -16.79 -25.84 2.22
CA GLN A 441 -16.51 -24.60 2.97
C GLN A 441 -16.31 -23.43 2.00
N PHE A 442 -16.53 -22.22 2.49
CA PHE A 442 -16.49 -21.00 1.70
C PHE A 442 -15.84 -19.86 2.48
N LEU A 443 -15.41 -18.84 1.76
CA LEU A 443 -14.80 -17.64 2.33
C LEU A 443 -15.53 -16.43 1.78
N CYS A 444 -16.05 -15.60 2.68
CA CYS A 444 -16.58 -14.30 2.28
C CYS A 444 -15.47 -13.24 2.36
N LYS A 445 -15.44 -12.35 1.38
CA LYS A 445 -14.46 -11.27 1.21
C LYS A 445 -15.21 -9.96 0.98
N ARG A 446 -14.79 -8.89 1.64
CA ARG A 446 -15.24 -7.52 1.34
C ARG A 446 -14.07 -6.56 1.40
N ARG A 447 -14.11 -5.48 0.63
CA ARG A 447 -13.17 -4.37 0.84
C ARG A 447 -13.40 -3.75 2.23
N ILE A 448 -12.32 -3.25 2.82
CA ILE A 448 -12.40 -2.37 4.00
C ILE A 448 -12.69 -0.97 3.47
N SER A 449 -13.95 -0.71 3.17
CA SER A 449 -14.47 0.64 2.97
C SER A 449 -15.16 1.12 4.24
N GLN A 450 -15.16 2.44 4.47
CA GLN A 450 -16.12 3.04 5.39
C GLN A 450 -17.51 3.04 4.71
N GLU A 451 -18.21 1.92 4.88
CA GLU A 451 -19.54 1.59 4.35
C GLU A 451 -19.66 1.56 2.79
N LYS A 452 -20.91 1.51 2.26
CA LYS A 452 -21.24 0.78 1.02
C LYS A 452 -21.92 1.63 -0.07
N VAL A 453 -21.46 1.45 -1.32
CA VAL A 453 -22.21 1.68 -2.58
C VAL A 453 -21.89 0.52 -3.55
N PRO A 454 -22.79 0.08 -4.47
CA PRO A 454 -22.62 -1.17 -5.21
C PRO A 454 -21.55 -1.18 -6.31
N GLU A 455 -21.20 -2.39 -6.75
CA GLU A 455 -20.18 -2.69 -7.76
C GLU A 455 -20.48 -2.13 -9.16
N LYS A 456 -19.46 -1.47 -9.72
CA LYS A 456 -18.77 -1.95 -10.93
C LYS A 456 -17.31 -1.49 -10.91
N ALA A 457 -16.39 -2.43 -10.72
CA ALA A 457 -14.95 -2.18 -10.66
C ALA A 457 -14.39 -1.68 -12.03
N ASN A 458 -13.19 -1.12 -12.16
CA ASN A 458 -11.89 -1.51 -11.58
C ASN A 458 -10.89 -0.32 -11.78
N GLU A 459 -10.29 0.37 -10.78
CA GLU A 459 -9.05 0.08 -9.98
C GLU A 459 -7.72 0.61 -10.57
N VAL A 460 -6.56 0.79 -9.88
CA VAL A 460 -6.13 1.37 -8.55
C VAL A 460 -4.57 1.29 -8.48
N TRP A 461 -3.73 2.33 -8.32
CA TRP A 461 -3.51 3.41 -7.32
C TRP A 461 -2.91 2.95 -5.92
N THR A 462 -1.60 2.59 -5.82
CA THR A 462 -0.67 2.54 -4.62
C THR A 462 0.84 2.94 -4.90
N MET A 463 1.57 3.68 -4.00
CA MET A 463 2.92 4.32 -4.28
C MET A 463 3.79 4.77 -3.06
N ARG A 464 5.06 5.18 -3.30
CA ARG A 464 5.96 5.93 -2.37
C ARG A 464 5.89 7.46 -2.51
N VAL A 465 6.15 8.14 -1.39
CA VAL A 465 6.34 9.60 -1.30
C VAL A 465 7.79 9.87 -0.91
N ASP A 466 8.63 10.33 -1.85
CA ASP A 466 10.02 10.75 -1.60
C ASP A 466 10.18 12.29 -1.73
N LEU A 467 9.32 13.02 -1.02
CA LEU A 467 9.62 14.38 -0.53
C LEU A 467 9.37 14.38 0.98
N PRO A 468 10.33 14.81 1.81
CA PRO A 468 10.21 14.69 3.26
C PRO A 468 9.16 15.67 3.80
N VAL A 469 8.50 15.28 4.89
CA VAL A 469 7.64 16.21 5.64
C VAL A 469 8.53 17.23 6.34
N TYR A 470 8.65 18.40 5.73
CA TYR A 470 9.27 19.57 6.34
C TYR A 470 8.35 20.12 7.43
N ILE A 471 8.86 20.22 8.66
CA ILE A 471 8.12 20.81 9.79
C ILE A 471 8.68 22.22 10.02
N TYR A 472 7.81 23.22 9.95
CA TYR A 472 8.13 24.63 10.16
C TYR A 472 7.55 25.15 11.47
N ASP A 473 8.14 26.21 12.02
CA ASP A 473 7.57 26.98 13.13
C ASP A 473 6.61 28.07 12.63
N GLU A 474 5.99 28.78 13.56
CA GLU A 474 5.10 29.92 13.33
C GLU A 474 5.78 31.17 12.72
N HIS A 475 7.07 31.08 12.38
CA HIS A 475 7.89 32.11 11.74
C HIS A 475 8.47 31.65 10.37
N ASP A 476 7.95 30.55 9.80
CA ASP A 476 8.47 29.86 8.60
C ASP A 476 9.92 29.34 8.73
N ASN A 477 10.49 29.24 9.94
CA ASN A 477 11.79 28.57 10.13
C ASN A 477 11.61 27.05 10.10
N LEU A 478 12.57 26.36 9.47
CA LEU A 478 12.58 24.91 9.37
C LEU A 478 13.02 24.26 10.70
N ILE A 479 12.07 23.67 11.44
CA ILE A 479 12.32 22.92 12.69
C ILE A 479 13.06 21.61 12.39
N GLY A 480 12.76 20.94 11.27
CA GLY A 480 13.43 19.70 10.92
C GLY A 480 13.11 19.13 9.54
N MET A 481 14.10 18.41 8.98
CA MET A 481 14.01 17.66 7.73
C MET A 481 13.88 16.17 8.02
N ALA A 482 12.86 15.52 7.45
CA ALA A 482 12.70 14.06 7.50
C ALA A 482 13.35 13.36 6.28
N GLY A 483 14.48 13.87 5.77
CA GLY A 483 15.11 13.40 4.53
C GLY A 483 16.62 13.64 4.50
N PHE A 484 17.34 12.64 3.96
CA PHE A 484 18.81 12.48 3.97
C PHE A 484 19.43 12.18 5.35
N ASP A 485 20.55 11.44 5.32
CA ASP A 485 21.10 10.68 6.46
C ASP A 485 22.01 11.55 7.35
N ILE A 486 21.46 12.62 7.92
CA ILE A 486 22.08 13.42 9.00
C ILE A 486 21.09 13.47 10.16
N SER A 487 21.43 12.85 11.29
CA SER A 487 20.52 12.76 12.45
C SER A 487 20.38 14.11 13.17
N PRO A 488 19.17 14.68 13.31
CA PRO A 488 18.94 15.82 14.20
C PRO A 488 19.03 15.46 15.69
N PHE A 489 19.05 14.16 16.01
CA PHE A 489 18.74 13.62 17.34
C PHE A 489 19.90 12.83 17.99
N GLU A 490 21.15 13.11 17.64
CA GLU A 490 22.34 12.36 18.12
C GLU A 490 22.59 12.41 19.64
N PHE A 491 21.75 13.13 20.40
CA PHE A 491 21.81 13.27 21.86
C PHE A 491 20.61 12.68 22.63
N LEU A 492 19.63 12.03 21.97
CA LEU A 492 18.46 11.46 22.65
C LEU A 492 18.45 9.92 22.58
N ALA A 493 18.35 9.28 23.75
CA ALA A 493 18.38 7.83 23.88
C ALA A 493 17.02 7.17 23.54
N PRO A 494 16.99 5.89 23.15
CA PRO A 494 15.75 5.16 22.86
C PRO A 494 14.81 5.15 24.07
N GLY A 495 13.57 5.61 23.88
CA GLY A 495 12.56 5.73 24.93
C GLY A 495 12.29 7.17 25.42
N ASN A 496 13.01 8.17 24.93
CA ASN A 496 12.71 9.57 25.24
C ASN A 496 11.38 10.02 24.61
N VAL A 497 10.40 10.32 25.47
CA VAL A 497 9.11 10.91 25.08
C VAL A 497 9.32 12.38 24.76
N VAL A 498 9.11 12.78 23.50
CA VAL A 498 9.20 14.20 23.10
C VAL A 498 7.90 14.89 23.47
N LYS A 499 7.99 15.78 24.45
CA LYS A 499 6.86 16.55 24.97
C LYS A 499 6.94 17.97 24.44
N VAL A 500 6.27 18.23 23.31
CA VAL A 500 6.15 19.58 22.74
C VAL A 500 5.19 20.35 23.63
N VAL A 501 5.73 21.27 24.43
CA VAL A 501 4.96 22.15 25.32
C VAL A 501 5.13 23.57 24.81
N HIS A 502 4.07 24.14 24.25
CA HIS A 502 3.96 25.58 24.07
C HIS A 502 3.57 26.18 25.43
N ASP A 503 4.49 26.88 26.09
CA ASP A 503 4.19 27.63 27.32
C ASP A 503 3.64 29.00 26.91
N SER A 504 2.32 29.11 26.71
CA SER A 504 1.62 30.30 26.20
C SER A 504 1.58 31.46 27.21
N LYS A 505 2.65 31.65 27.97
CA LYS A 505 2.72 32.54 29.14
C LYS A 505 2.86 34.00 28.76
N ASP A 506 3.54 34.26 27.65
CA ASP A 506 3.63 35.58 27.02
C ASP A 506 2.48 35.78 26.02
N ASP A 507 1.97 34.71 25.41
CA ASP A 507 0.88 34.74 24.40
C ASP A 507 -0.54 34.72 24.96
N ALA A 508 -0.74 34.36 26.24
CA ALA A 508 -2.07 34.32 26.88
C ALA A 508 -2.79 35.67 26.92
N ALA A 509 -2.08 36.78 26.66
CA ALA A 509 -2.69 38.09 26.45
C ALA A 509 -3.55 38.17 25.17
N ASN A 510 -3.30 37.30 24.19
CA ASN A 510 -3.94 37.25 22.88
C ASN A 510 -5.01 36.13 22.77
N GLY A 511 -5.30 35.41 23.86
CA GLY A 511 -6.27 34.32 23.90
C GLY A 511 -5.66 32.91 23.78
N HIS A 512 -4.50 32.78 23.12
CA HIS A 512 -3.88 31.50 22.79
C HIS A 512 -3.59 30.62 24.01
N HIS A 513 -3.68 29.29 23.82
CA HIS A 513 -3.58 28.30 24.89
C HIS A 513 -2.41 27.34 24.68
N GLY A 514 -1.62 27.16 25.72
CA GLY A 514 -0.46 26.27 25.73
C GLY A 514 -0.82 24.80 25.47
N PHE A 515 -0.50 24.30 24.28
CA PHE A 515 -0.72 22.90 23.94
C PHE A 515 0.44 22.01 24.42
N ASN A 516 0.12 20.74 24.66
CA ASN A 516 1.04 19.70 25.11
C ASN A 516 0.92 18.48 24.18
N ALA A 517 1.63 18.50 23.04
CA ALA A 517 1.67 17.37 22.13
C ALA A 517 2.75 16.37 22.60
N THR A 518 2.30 15.17 22.95
CA THR A 518 3.18 14.07 23.36
C THR A 518 3.49 13.20 22.15
N ILE A 519 4.64 13.46 21.51
CA ILE A 519 5.13 12.64 20.39
C ILE A 519 5.78 11.39 20.99
N LEU A 520 5.11 10.25 20.82
CA LEU A 520 5.57 8.96 21.31
C LEU A 520 6.66 8.39 20.38
N PRO A 521 7.81 7.92 20.89
CA PRO A 521 8.85 7.28 20.10
C PRO A 521 8.43 5.87 19.60
N PHE A 522 9.00 5.46 18.46
CA PHE A 522 8.80 4.15 17.77
C PHE A 522 10.03 3.22 17.86
#